data_AF-A0AB73FWS5-F1
#
_entry.id   AF-A0AB73FWS5-F1
#
_cell.length_a   1.000
_cell.length_b   1.000
_cell.length_c   1.000
_cell.angle_alpha   90.00
_cell.angle_beta   90.00
_cell.angle_gamma   90.00
#
_symmetry.space_group_name_H-M   'P 1'
#
loop_
_entity.id
_entity.type
_entity.pdbx_description
1 polymer ?
#
loop_
_entity_poly.entity_id
_entity_poly.type
_entity_poly.pdbx_seq_one_letter_code
_entity_poly.pdbx_strand_id
1 'polypeptide(L)'
;MTSLTFILGVLPLALGNGASSAGQHAIGTGVTGGMSTAKILAIFTISMFYVKVRRIFAGERGSVGDVLSRTAVLSRGDGGSGDDKESGARQ
;
A
#
# COMPACT_ATOMS: atom_id res chain seq x y z
N MET A 1 3.92 9.06 14.12
CA MET A 1 3.34 8.75 15.44
C MET A 1 4.37 8.24 16.47
N THR A 2 5.60 7.83 16.12
CA THR A 2 6.57 7.30 17.11
C THR A 2 7.84 8.13 17.33
N SER A 3 8.06 9.22 16.58
CA SER A 3 9.32 9.99 16.68
C SER A 3 9.40 10.88 17.90
N LEU A 4 8.35 11.66 18.22
CA LEU A 4 8.40 12.63 19.32
C LEU A 4 8.59 11.94 20.68
N THR A 5 7.83 10.86 20.94
CA THR A 5 7.94 10.06 22.16
C THR A 5 9.33 9.40 22.29
N PHE A 6 9.91 8.95 21.17
CA PHE A 6 11.24 8.34 21.16
C PHE A 6 12.36 9.36 21.40
N ILE A 7 12.26 10.54 20.78
CA ILE A 7 13.20 11.64 20.97
C ILE A 7 13.14 12.13 22.43
N LEU A 8 11.95 12.27 23.02
CA LEU A 8 11.77 12.62 24.44
C LEU A 8 12.30 11.55 25.40
N GLY A 9 12.25 10.26 25.03
CA GLY A 9 12.80 9.16 25.84
C GLY A 9 14.33 9.06 25.80
N VAL A 10 14.97 9.45 24.69
CA VAL A 10 16.45 9.44 24.54
C VAL A 10 17.11 10.76 24.97
N LEU A 11 16.37 11.87 24.96
CA LEU A 11 16.84 13.19 25.40
C LEU A 11 17.50 13.20 26.81
N PRO A 12 16.96 12.55 27.85
CA PRO A 12 17.63 12.49 29.16
C PRO A 12 18.91 11.65 29.17
N LEU A 13 19.04 10.64 28.30
CA LEU A 13 20.28 9.86 28.12
C LEU A 13 21.38 10.67 27.40
N ALA A 14 20.99 11.57 26.49
CA ALA A 14 21.90 12.42 25.73
C ALA A 14 22.36 13.68 26.51
N LEU A 15 21.69 14.05 27.60
CA LEU A 15 22.03 15.25 28.40
C LEU A 15 22.53 14.93 29.81
N GLY A 16 22.47 13.66 30.24
CA GLY A 16 22.90 13.23 31.57
C GLY A 16 24.42 13.12 31.73
N ASN A 17 25.03 14.04 32.50
CA ASN A 17 26.47 14.06 32.81
C ASN A 17 26.85 13.21 34.05
N GLY A 18 26.30 12.00 34.18
CA GLY A 18 26.59 11.09 35.31
C GLY A 18 27.79 10.14 35.09
N ALA A 19 28.11 9.30 36.08
CA ALA A 19 29.27 8.38 36.08
C ALA A 19 29.28 7.28 34.97
N SER A 20 28.25 7.23 34.11
CA SER A 20 28.15 6.39 32.91
C SER A 20 27.75 7.22 31.66
N SER A 21 28.05 8.52 31.67
CA SER A 21 27.68 9.47 30.62
C SER A 21 28.30 9.12 29.27
N ALA A 22 29.53 8.62 29.23
CA ALA A 22 30.19 8.20 27.98
C ALA A 22 29.44 7.06 27.28
N GLY A 23 28.98 6.05 28.03
CA GLY A 23 28.20 4.94 27.49
C GLY A 23 26.79 5.36 27.06
N GLN A 24 26.13 6.23 27.84
CA GLN A 24 24.80 6.73 27.52
C GLN A 24 24.79 7.68 26.31
N HIS A 25 25.82 8.53 26.16
CA HIS A 25 26.01 9.33 24.96
C HIS A 25 26.26 8.47 23.73
N ALA A 26 27.10 7.43 23.83
CA ALA A 26 27.38 6.53 22.72
C ALA A 26 26.11 5.79 22.23
N ILE A 27 25.30 5.28 23.16
CA ILE A 27 24.04 4.60 22.84
C ILE A 27 22.99 5.61 22.34
N GLY A 28 22.85 6.76 23.02
CA GLY A 28 21.85 7.77 22.68
C GLY A 28 22.07 8.41 21.31
N THR A 29 23.31 8.70 20.93
CA THR A 29 23.66 9.22 19.60
C THR A 29 23.47 8.15 18.51
N GLY A 30 23.91 6.91 18.75
CA GLY A 30 23.73 5.80 17.82
C GLY A 30 22.26 5.47 17.55
N VAL A 31 21.44 5.48 18.59
CA VAL A 31 20.01 5.16 18.50
C VAL A 31 19.19 6.29 17.86
N THR A 32 19.50 7.55 18.17
CA THR A 32 18.85 8.72 17.53
C THR A 32 19.15 8.79 16.03
N GLY A 33 20.42 8.60 15.65
CA GLY A 33 20.82 8.52 14.26
C GLY A 33 20.21 7.30 13.56
N GLY A 34 20.26 6.14 14.22
CA GLY A 34 19.72 4.88 13.70
C GLY A 34 18.22 4.96 13.40
N MET A 35 17.41 5.54 14.30
CA MET A 35 15.97 5.67 14.06
C MET A 35 15.65 6.64 12.90
N SER A 36 16.44 7.71 12.74
CA SER A 36 16.26 8.67 11.65
C SER A 36 16.58 8.02 10.30
N THR A 37 17.73 7.36 10.20
CA THR A 37 18.15 6.66 8.97
C THR A 37 17.25 5.47 8.67
N ALA A 38 16.81 4.71 9.69
CA ALA A 38 15.92 3.57 9.52
C ALA A 38 14.60 3.98 8.86
N LYS A 39 14.02 5.14 9.21
CA LYS A 39 12.78 5.62 8.59
C LYS A 39 12.98 6.01 7.13
N ILE A 40 14.06 6.73 6.83
CA ILE A 40 14.38 7.13 5.45
C ILE A 40 14.54 5.88 4.57
N LEU A 41 15.32 4.91 5.05
CA LEU A 41 15.58 3.69 4.31
C LEU A 41 14.35 2.79 4.23
N ALA A 42 13.54 2.70 5.29
CA ALA A 42 12.33 1.89 5.33
C ALA A 42 11.27 2.40 4.36
N ILE A 43 11.01 3.71 4.27
CA ILE A 43 10.01 4.25 3.33
C ILE A 43 10.38 3.88 1.90
N PHE A 44 11.65 4.06 1.51
CA PHE A 44 12.10 3.70 0.17
C PHE A 44 12.09 2.19 -0.06
N THR A 45 12.67 1.42 0.87
CA THR A 45 12.88 -0.01 0.73
C THR A 45 11.57 -0.77 0.79
N ILE A 46 10.69 -0.48 1.74
CA ILE A 46 9.41 -1.19 1.89
C ILE A 46 8.51 -0.89 0.70
N SER A 47 8.41 0.35 0.24
CA SER A 47 7.59 0.69 -0.92
C SER A 47 8.10 0.03 -2.21
N MET A 48 9.41 0.09 -2.48
CA MET A 48 9.98 -0.53 -3.68
C MET A 48 9.90 -2.06 -3.62
N PHE A 49 10.17 -2.64 -2.46
CA PHE A 49 10.11 -4.08 -2.24
C PHE A 49 8.69 -4.60 -2.33
N TYR A 50 7.71 -3.88 -1.76
CA TYR A 50 6.29 -4.20 -1.89
C TYR A 50 5.85 -4.29 -3.35
N VAL A 51 6.25 -3.32 -4.19
CA VAL A 51 5.90 -3.35 -5.62
C VAL A 51 6.60 -4.50 -6.35
N LYS A 52 7.89 -4.77 -6.06
CA LYS A 52 8.61 -5.90 -6.64
C LYS A 52 7.98 -7.24 -6.29
N VAL A 53 7.70 -7.46 -5.00
CA VAL A 53 7.02 -8.67 -4.52
C VAL A 53 5.62 -8.76 -5.12
N ARG A 54 4.84 -7.69 -5.10
CA ARG A 54 3.51 -7.66 -5.74
C ARG A 54 3.61 -8.01 -7.22
N ARG A 55 4.61 -7.52 -7.96
CA ARG A 55 4.76 -7.82 -9.39
C ARG A 55 5.12 -9.29 -9.66
N ILE A 56 5.93 -9.91 -8.79
CA ILE A 56 6.34 -11.30 -8.92
C ILE A 56 5.22 -12.26 -8.49
N PHE A 57 4.49 -11.92 -7.43
CA PHE A 57 3.47 -12.79 -6.83
C PHE A 57 2.03 -12.47 -7.26
N ALA A 58 1.76 -11.29 -7.83
CA ALA A 58 0.47 -10.99 -8.48
C ALA A 58 0.45 -11.55 -9.90
N GLY A 59 0.85 -12.82 -10.04
CA GLY A 59 0.57 -13.61 -11.23
C GLY A 59 -0.91 -13.48 -11.57
N GLU A 60 -1.16 -12.93 -12.76
CA GLU A 60 -2.36 -13.13 -13.58
C GLU A 60 -3.71 -13.07 -12.86
N ARG A 61 -3.93 -12.08 -11.98
CA ARG A 61 -5.31 -11.72 -11.65
C ARG A 61 -5.85 -10.87 -12.78
N GLY A 62 -6.67 -11.52 -13.60
CA GLY A 62 -7.34 -11.02 -14.80
C GLY A 62 -7.48 -9.51 -14.82
N SER A 63 -6.87 -8.92 -15.85
CA SER A 63 -6.99 -7.51 -16.18
C SER A 63 -8.45 -7.12 -16.08
N VAL A 64 -8.75 -6.04 -15.37
CA VAL A 64 -10.09 -5.43 -15.31
C VAL A 64 -10.63 -5.19 -16.74
N GLY A 65 -9.74 -5.06 -17.73
CA GLY A 65 -10.07 -5.02 -19.15
C GLY A 65 -10.74 -6.29 -19.71
N ASP A 66 -10.46 -7.48 -19.15
CA ASP A 66 -11.06 -8.75 -19.57
C ASP A 66 -12.52 -8.85 -19.09
N VAL A 67 -12.77 -8.44 -17.84
CA VAL A 67 -14.11 -8.37 -17.25
C VAL A 67 -14.97 -7.33 -17.98
N LEU A 68 -14.41 -6.14 -18.26
CA LEU A 68 -15.07 -5.09 -19.04
C LEU A 68 -15.38 -5.54 -20.47
N SER A 69 -14.49 -6.31 -21.11
CA SER A 69 -14.73 -6.85 -22.45
C SER A 69 -15.90 -7.84 -22.46
N ARG A 70 -16.03 -8.69 -21.43
CA ARG A 70 -17.14 -9.64 -21.31
C ARG A 70 -18.46 -8.94 -21.01
N THR A 71 -18.46 -7.92 -20.15
CA THR A 71 -19.68 -7.13 -19.85
C THR A 71 -20.10 -6.26 -21.03
N ALA A 72 -19.15 -5.67 -21.78
CA ALA A 72 -19.44 -4.91 -22.99
C ALA A 72 -19.95 -5.79 -24.14
N VAL A 73 -19.44 -7.02 -24.27
CA VAL A 73 -19.96 -8.01 -25.23
C VAL A 73 -21.36 -8.48 -24.83
N LEU A 74 -21.63 -8.71 -23.55
CA LEU A 74 -22.97 -9.07 -23.06
C LEU A 74 -23.99 -7.92 -23.22
N SER A 75 -23.58 -6.68 -23.02
CA SER A 75 -24.44 -5.50 -23.21
C SER A 75 -24.77 -5.21 -24.69
N ARG A 76 -24.12 -5.88 -25.65
CA ARG A 76 -24.33 -5.68 -27.09
C ARG A 76 -25.28 -6.72 -27.71
N GLY A 77 -25.80 -7.65 -26.91
CA GLY A 77 -26.66 -8.76 -27.36
C GLY A 77 -28.17 -8.62 -27.14
N ASP A 78 -28.66 -7.55 -26.49
CA ASP A 78 -30.07 -7.47 -26.03
C ASP A 78 -30.95 -6.48 -26.82
N GLY A 79 -30.60 -6.23 -28.09
CA GLY A 79 -31.26 -5.23 -28.94
C GLY A 79 -32.18 -5.82 -30.03
N GLY A 80 -32.88 -6.92 -29.76
CA GLY A 80 -33.67 -7.56 -30.81
C GLY A 80 -34.61 -8.66 -30.33
N SER A 81 -35.65 -8.29 -29.60
CA SER A 81 -36.89 -9.06 -29.64
C SER A 81 -38.02 -8.08 -29.90
N GLY A 82 -38.16 -7.73 -31.19
CA GLY A 82 -39.37 -7.10 -31.69
C GLY A 82 -40.55 -8.01 -31.41
N ASP A 83 -41.52 -7.47 -30.69
CA ASP A 83 -42.89 -7.25 -31.15
C ASP A 83 -43.34 -8.02 -32.41
N ASP A 84 -43.26 -9.34 -32.36
CA ASP A 84 -43.99 -10.20 -33.28
C ASP A 84 -45.11 -10.87 -32.48
N LYS A 85 -46.34 -10.71 -32.97
CA LYS A 85 -47.59 -11.40 -32.59
C LYS A 85 -48.63 -10.58 -31.81
N GLU A 86 -48.89 -9.36 -32.27
CA GLU A 86 -50.23 -8.76 -32.18
C GLU A 86 -50.74 -8.37 -33.59
N SER A 87 -50.95 -9.36 -34.45
CA SER A 87 -51.77 -9.18 -35.65
C SER A 87 -52.20 -10.53 -36.19
N GLY A 88 -53.51 -10.76 -36.35
CA GLY A 88 -53.99 -11.77 -37.28
C GLY A 88 -54.87 -12.91 -36.77
N ALA A 89 -55.52 -12.82 -35.60
CA ALA A 89 -56.64 -13.71 -35.26
C ALA A 89 -58.00 -12.99 -35.23
N ARG A 90 -58.11 -11.91 -36.01
CA ARG A 90 -59.38 -11.45 -36.59
C ARG A 90 -59.51 -12.12 -37.97
N GLN A 91 -60.09 -13.31 -38.01
CA GLN A 91 -60.92 -13.83 -39.09
C GLN A 91 -61.46 -15.21 -38.71
#